data_AF-A0A7J9FTU6-F1
#
_entry.id   AF-A0A7J9FTU6-F1
#
_cell.length_a   1.000
_cell.length_b   1.000
_cell.length_c   1.000
_cell.angle_alpha   90.00
_cell.angle_beta   90.00
_cell.angle_gamma   90.00
#
_symmetry.space_group_name_H-M   'P 1'
#
loop_
_entity.id
_entity.type
_entity.pdbx_description
1 polymer ?
#
loop_
_entity_poly.entity_id
_entity_poly.type
_entity_poly.pdbx_seq_one_letter_code
_entity_poly.pdbx_strand_id
1 'polypeptide(L)'
;MSSAPWYLNAERPSLKHQRKWKSDPNYTKSWYDRGAKIFQAEKYRKGACENCGAMTHDAKSCMERPRKKGAKWTNMHIAPDEKIETFELDYDGKRDRWNGYDASTYARVIERYEARLMKRRLMRANRWTLLRLRSVFVPLAEGAREL
;
A
#
# COMPACT_ATOMS: atom_id res chain seq x y z
N MET A 1 -22.79 12.93 36.31
CA MET A 1 -23.18 12.21 37.54
C MET A 1 -21.96 12.07 38.44
N SER A 2 -21.94 12.79 39.57
CA SER A 2 -20.80 12.91 40.49
C SER A 2 -20.79 11.88 41.63
N SER A 3 -21.94 11.30 41.99
CA SER A 3 -22.01 10.24 43.01
C SER A 3 -21.41 8.93 42.48
N ALA A 4 -20.51 8.34 43.25
CA ALA A 4 -19.93 7.03 42.95
C ALA A 4 -20.92 5.92 43.38
N PRO A 5 -21.14 4.89 42.54
CA PRO A 5 -21.96 3.73 42.90
C PRO A 5 -21.45 2.99 44.15
N TRP A 6 -22.37 2.39 44.91
CA TRP A 6 -22.07 1.74 46.20
C TRP A 6 -21.00 0.63 46.12
N TYR A 7 -20.89 -0.06 44.99
CA TYR A 7 -19.92 -1.14 44.77
C TYR A 7 -18.48 -0.67 44.53
N LEU A 8 -18.24 0.64 44.40
CA LEU A 8 -16.92 1.21 44.15
C LEU A 8 -16.21 1.70 45.43
N ASN A 9 -16.80 1.50 46.62
CA ASN A 9 -16.23 1.79 47.95
C ASN A 9 -15.40 3.10 47.99
N ALA A 10 -15.94 4.17 47.41
CA ALA A 10 -15.25 5.45 47.36
C ALA A 10 -15.49 6.22 48.66
N GLU A 11 -14.50 6.23 49.56
CA GLU A 11 -14.54 6.97 50.83
C GLU A 11 -14.60 8.50 50.66
N ARG A 12 -14.20 9.02 49.49
CA ARG A 12 -14.17 10.45 49.16
C ARG A 12 -14.89 10.72 47.84
N PRO A 13 -15.55 11.90 47.70
CA PRO A 13 -16.10 12.32 46.42
C PRO A 13 -15.02 12.34 45.35
N SER A 14 -15.10 11.43 44.37
CA SER A 14 -14.11 11.32 43.30
C SER A 14 -14.79 10.95 41.98
N LEU A 15 -14.19 11.39 40.87
CA LEU A 15 -14.69 11.12 39.53
C LEU A 15 -13.97 9.92 38.87
N LYS A 16 -13.30 9.07 39.67
CA LYS A 16 -12.54 7.92 39.17
C LYS A 16 -13.42 6.92 38.44
N HIS A 17 -14.67 6.75 38.87
CA HIS A 17 -15.64 5.83 38.25
C HIS A 17 -16.09 6.26 36.85
N GLN A 18 -15.95 7.54 36.52
CA GLN A 18 -16.23 8.05 35.17
C GLN A 18 -15.03 7.89 34.24
N ARG A 19 -13.83 7.65 34.76
CA ARG A 19 -12.66 7.40 33.93
C ARG A 19 -12.76 6.01 33.33
N LYS A 20 -12.37 5.89 32.07
CA LYS A 20 -12.30 4.60 31.38
C LYS A 20 -11.33 3.69 32.13
N TRP A 21 -11.87 2.60 32.68
CA TRP A 21 -11.13 1.68 33.54
C TRP A 21 -10.29 0.65 32.76
N LYS A 22 -10.63 0.39 31.50
CA LYS A 22 -9.81 -0.37 30.56
C LYS A 22 -8.98 0.58 29.72
N SER A 23 -7.66 0.39 29.70
CA SER A 23 -6.84 1.00 28.65
C SER A 23 -7.33 0.50 27.29
N ASP A 24 -7.30 1.36 26.28
CA ASP A 24 -7.50 0.91 24.92
C ASP A 24 -6.49 -0.19 24.60
N PRO A 25 -6.91 -1.29 23.93
CA PRO A 25 -5.97 -2.27 23.44
C PRO A 25 -4.87 -1.57 22.65
N ASN A 26 -3.62 -1.99 22.82
CA ASN A 26 -2.53 -1.44 22.05
C ASN A 26 -2.60 -1.99 20.62
N TYR A 27 -3.45 -1.38 19.80
CA TYR A 27 -3.67 -1.81 18.44
C TYR A 27 -2.42 -1.54 17.60
N THR A 28 -1.96 -2.57 16.90
CA THR A 28 -0.74 -2.47 16.10
C THR A 28 -1.03 -1.64 14.85
N LYS A 29 -0.18 -0.64 14.54
CA LYS A 29 -0.27 0.09 13.27
C LYS A 29 0.40 -0.65 12.10
N SER A 30 1.08 -1.76 12.37
CA SER A 30 1.70 -2.60 11.36
C SER A 30 0.66 -3.34 10.51
N TRP A 31 1.00 -3.56 9.24
CA TRP A 31 0.21 -4.35 8.31
C TRP A 31 0.99 -5.60 7.87
N TYR A 32 0.30 -6.58 7.29
CA TYR A 32 0.90 -7.84 6.84
C TYR A 32 2.01 -7.63 5.81
N ASP A 33 3.14 -8.30 6.03
CA ASP A 33 4.25 -8.37 5.07
C ASP A 33 3.89 -9.25 3.86
N ARG A 34 3.20 -8.66 2.88
CA ARG A 34 2.74 -9.40 1.68
C ARG A 34 3.93 -9.94 0.88
N GLY A 35 3.96 -11.27 0.70
CA GLY A 35 4.98 -11.95 -0.08
C GLY A 35 6.31 -12.15 0.63
N ALA A 36 6.39 -11.86 1.94
CA ALA A 36 7.56 -12.18 2.73
C ALA A 36 7.74 -13.70 2.85
N LYS A 37 8.96 -14.14 2.52
CA LYS A 37 9.39 -15.53 2.54
C LYS A 37 10.38 -15.70 3.68
N ILE A 38 10.22 -16.76 4.48
CA ILE A 38 11.11 -17.01 5.63
C ILE A 38 12.19 -18.00 5.24
N PHE A 39 11.78 -19.23 4.90
CA PHE A 39 12.71 -20.35 4.74
C PHE A 39 12.38 -21.13 3.48
N GLN A 40 13.43 -21.50 2.72
CA GLN A 40 13.28 -22.39 1.57
C GLN A 40 13.96 -23.72 1.85
N ALA A 41 13.18 -24.80 1.83
CA ALA A 41 13.71 -26.14 1.97
C ALA A 41 14.23 -26.66 0.62
N GLU A 42 15.33 -27.42 0.64
CA GLU A 42 15.86 -28.12 -0.55
C GLU A 42 15.16 -29.46 -0.81
N LYS A 43 14.59 -30.07 0.24
CA LYS A 43 13.91 -31.37 0.19
C LYS A 43 12.52 -31.27 0.79
N TYR A 44 11.62 -32.13 0.32
CA TYR A 44 10.25 -32.19 0.80
C TYR A 44 10.22 -32.60 2.28
N ARG A 45 9.43 -31.88 3.08
CA ARG A 45 9.22 -32.15 4.51
C ARG A 45 7.85 -32.82 4.72
N LYS A 46 7.78 -33.74 5.68
CA LYS A 46 6.50 -34.37 6.05
C LYS A 46 5.53 -33.29 6.57
N GLY A 47 4.30 -33.28 6.05
CA GLY A 47 3.30 -32.27 6.39
C GLY A 47 3.35 -31.01 5.52
N ALA A 48 4.28 -30.90 4.58
CA ALA A 48 4.27 -29.83 3.59
C ALA A 48 3.19 -30.06 2.51
N CYS A 49 2.83 -29.01 1.80
CA CYS A 49 1.95 -29.04 0.64
C CYS A 49 2.47 -30.05 -0.40
N GLU A 50 1.64 -31.01 -0.80
CA GLU A 50 2.04 -32.05 -1.75
C GLU A 50 2.38 -31.51 -3.15
N ASN A 51 1.81 -30.35 -3.51
CA ASN A 51 2.02 -29.69 -4.80
C ASN A 51 3.35 -28.91 -4.85
N CYS A 52 3.50 -27.91 -3.97
CA CYS A 52 4.62 -26.96 -4.03
C CYS A 52 5.71 -27.21 -2.98
N GLY A 53 5.43 -27.94 -1.89
CA GLY A 53 6.40 -28.25 -0.83
C GLY A 53 6.58 -27.18 0.27
N ALA A 54 5.79 -26.10 0.27
CA ALA A 54 5.73 -25.16 1.40
C ALA A 54 4.96 -25.77 2.58
N MET A 55 5.31 -25.42 3.82
CA MET A 55 4.61 -25.89 5.03
C MET A 55 3.46 -24.99 5.49
N THR A 56 3.24 -23.84 4.86
CA THR A 56 2.29 -22.85 5.34
C THR A 56 0.84 -23.12 4.95
N HIS A 57 0.60 -24.03 4.00
CA HIS A 57 -0.72 -24.28 3.44
C HIS A 57 -0.87 -25.71 2.93
N ASP A 58 -2.12 -26.14 2.73
CA ASP A 58 -2.46 -27.44 2.16
C ASP A 58 -2.44 -27.44 0.63
N ALA A 59 -2.41 -28.64 0.01
CA ALA A 59 -2.44 -28.79 -1.44
C ALA A 59 -3.68 -28.13 -2.11
N LYS A 60 -4.81 -28.06 -1.41
CA LYS A 60 -6.05 -27.44 -1.91
C LYS A 60 -6.02 -25.92 -1.90
N SER A 61 -5.34 -25.32 -0.92
CA SER A 61 -5.16 -23.87 -0.78
C SER A 61 -3.86 -23.39 -1.43
N CYS A 62 -3.23 -24.22 -2.24
CA CYS A 62 -1.97 -23.91 -2.88
C CYS A 62 -2.16 -22.85 -3.97
N MET A 63 -1.39 -21.77 -3.89
CA MET A 63 -1.41 -20.69 -4.88
C MET A 63 -0.64 -21.06 -6.16
N GLU A 64 0.22 -22.07 -6.09
CA GLU A 64 0.96 -22.58 -7.25
C GLU A 64 0.08 -23.44 -8.15
N ARG A 65 0.35 -23.41 -9.46
CA ARG A 65 -0.40 -24.21 -10.43
C ARG A 65 -0.37 -25.70 -10.04
N PRO A 66 -1.52 -26.41 -9.99
CA PRO A 66 -1.55 -27.83 -9.69
C PRO A 66 -0.65 -28.63 -10.64
N ARG A 67 0.34 -29.36 -10.10
CA ARG A 67 1.29 -30.16 -10.87
C ARG A 67 0.77 -31.60 -11.03
N LYS A 68 1.06 -32.23 -12.18
CA LYS A 68 0.75 -33.66 -12.42
C LYS A 68 1.53 -34.57 -11.46
N LYS A 69 2.80 -34.26 -11.21
CA LYS A 69 3.64 -34.87 -10.17
C LYS A 69 4.05 -33.76 -9.20
N GLY A 70 3.50 -33.78 -8.00
CA GLY A 70 3.77 -32.78 -6.97
C GLY A 70 5.17 -32.90 -6.36
N ALA A 71 5.59 -31.86 -5.63
CA ALA A 71 6.87 -31.79 -4.94
C ALA A 71 7.11 -32.96 -3.97
N LYS A 72 6.03 -33.58 -3.44
CA LYS A 72 6.10 -34.78 -2.60
C LYS A 72 6.87 -35.94 -3.24
N TRP A 73 6.72 -36.12 -4.55
CA TRP A 73 7.32 -37.24 -5.28
C TRP A 73 8.59 -36.86 -6.03
N THR A 74 8.68 -35.61 -6.49
CA THR A 74 9.81 -35.16 -7.31
C THR A 74 10.93 -34.50 -6.51
N ASN A 75 10.66 -33.98 -5.30
CA ASN A 75 11.59 -33.12 -4.54
C ASN A 75 12.14 -31.92 -5.34
N MET A 76 11.49 -31.55 -6.45
CA MET A 76 11.94 -30.48 -7.33
C MET A 76 11.06 -29.24 -7.20
N HIS A 77 11.68 -28.08 -7.34
CA HIS A 77 11.02 -26.77 -7.30
C HIS A 77 10.16 -26.59 -6.03
N ILE A 78 10.82 -26.66 -4.88
CA ILE A 78 10.20 -26.47 -3.57
C ILE A 78 10.00 -24.98 -3.32
N ALA A 79 8.75 -24.62 -3.04
CA ALA A 79 8.36 -23.26 -2.72
C ALA A 79 8.88 -22.88 -1.32
N PRO A 80 9.29 -21.62 -1.12
CA PRO A 80 9.63 -21.09 0.19
C PRO A 80 8.39 -20.96 1.08
N ASP A 81 8.60 -21.11 2.39
CA ASP A 81 7.59 -20.91 3.41
C ASP A 81 7.25 -19.40 3.55
N GLU A 82 5.96 -19.11 3.68
CA GLU A 82 5.42 -17.76 3.85
C GLU A 82 5.48 -17.31 5.32
N LYS A 83 5.55 -16.00 5.55
CA LYS A 83 5.46 -15.42 6.89
C LYS A 83 4.00 -15.34 7.33
N ILE A 84 3.63 -16.12 8.35
CA ILE A 84 2.29 -16.10 8.94
C ILE A 84 2.31 -15.11 10.11
N GLU A 85 1.58 -14.01 9.97
CA GLU A 85 1.42 -12.99 11.01
C GLU A 85 -0.04 -12.92 11.45
N THR A 86 -0.26 -12.56 12.70
CA THR A 86 -1.61 -12.28 13.24
C THR A 86 -1.58 -10.94 13.95
N PHE A 87 -2.56 -10.09 13.65
CA PHE A 87 -2.67 -8.74 14.20
C PHE A 87 -4.05 -8.52 14.79
N GLU A 88 -4.09 -7.83 15.92
CA GLU A 88 -5.33 -7.33 16.52
C GLU A 88 -5.48 -5.85 16.16
N LEU A 89 -6.54 -5.54 15.40
CA LEU A 89 -6.85 -4.22 14.89
C LEU A 89 -8.27 -3.81 15.29
N ASP A 90 -8.49 -2.50 15.45
CA ASP A 90 -9.81 -1.90 15.65
C ASP A 90 -10.73 -2.12 14.46
N TYR A 91 -11.99 -1.73 14.63
CA TYR A 91 -12.96 -1.70 13.54
C TYR A 91 -12.50 -0.87 12.34
N ASP A 92 -11.94 0.32 12.60
CA ASP A 92 -11.44 1.24 11.57
C ASP A 92 -10.10 0.76 10.99
N GLY A 93 -9.19 0.29 11.85
CA GLY A 93 -7.91 -0.28 11.43
C GLY A 93 -8.06 -1.46 10.45
N LYS A 94 -9.08 -2.32 10.61
CA LYS A 94 -9.36 -3.41 9.65
C LYS A 94 -9.88 -2.92 8.29
N ARG A 95 -10.49 -1.73 8.24
CA ARG A 95 -11.18 -1.17 7.07
C ARG A 95 -10.42 -0.03 6.38
N ASP A 96 -9.31 0.41 6.96
CA ASP A 96 -8.49 1.44 6.36
C ASP A 96 -8.03 1.02 4.96
N ARG A 97 -8.46 1.80 3.96
CA ARG A 97 -8.15 1.59 2.55
C ARG A 97 -6.66 1.73 2.27
N TRP A 98 -5.93 2.47 3.11
CA TRP A 98 -4.51 2.76 2.95
C TRP A 98 -3.59 1.79 3.71
N ASN A 99 -4.15 0.71 4.24
CA ASN A 99 -3.37 -0.35 4.86
C ASN A 99 -2.32 -0.95 3.92
N GLY A 100 -1.06 -0.97 4.38
CA GLY A 100 0.08 -1.45 3.59
C GLY A 100 0.47 -0.54 2.42
N TYR A 101 0.09 0.75 2.46
CA TYR A 101 0.56 1.74 1.49
C TYR A 101 2.04 2.07 1.71
N ASP A 102 2.86 1.86 0.68
CA ASP A 102 4.26 2.27 0.68
C ASP A 102 4.37 3.74 0.25
N ALA A 103 4.83 4.59 1.17
CA ALA A 103 5.03 6.02 0.94
C ALA A 103 6.00 6.32 -0.21
N SER A 104 6.95 5.42 -0.51
CA SER A 104 7.88 5.57 -1.64
C SER A 104 7.16 5.59 -2.99
N THR A 105 6.03 4.88 -3.11
CA THR A 105 5.27 4.79 -4.35
C THR A 105 4.65 6.12 -4.78
N TYR A 106 4.47 7.06 -3.84
CA TYR A 106 3.98 8.41 -4.14
C TYR A 106 4.93 9.20 -5.06
N ALA A 107 6.23 8.85 -5.08
CA ALA A 107 7.21 9.45 -5.98
C ALA A 107 6.78 9.35 -7.47
N ARG A 108 6.14 8.24 -7.86
CA ARG A 108 5.62 8.06 -9.24
C ARG A 108 4.51 9.04 -9.58
N VAL A 109 3.72 9.46 -8.59
CA VAL A 109 2.69 10.48 -8.77
C VAL A 109 3.36 11.82 -9.01
N ILE A 110 4.34 12.18 -8.18
CA ILE A 110 5.13 13.41 -8.34
C ILE A 110 5.76 13.47 -9.73
N GLU A 111 6.48 12.42 -10.14
CA GLU A 111 7.13 12.32 -11.45
C GLU A 111 6.13 12.53 -12.60
N ARG A 112 4.94 11.91 -12.52
CA ARG A 112 3.87 12.10 -13.51
C ARG A 112 3.42 13.56 -13.59
N TYR A 113 3.32 14.25 -12.46
CA TYR A 113 2.95 15.68 -12.44
C TYR A 113 4.07 16.55 -13.00
N GLU A 114 5.32 16.28 -12.65
CA GLU A 114 6.49 17.00 -13.16
C GLU A 114 6.62 16.86 -14.68
N ALA A 115 6.47 15.64 -15.23
CA ALA A 115 6.46 15.40 -16.66
C ALA A 115 5.33 16.19 -17.37
N ARG A 116 4.15 16.26 -16.77
CA ARG A 116 3.02 17.06 -17.29
C ARG A 116 3.35 18.56 -17.27
N LEU A 117 3.97 19.05 -16.20
CA LEU A 117 4.37 20.45 -16.07
C LEU A 117 5.46 20.81 -17.08
N MET A 118 6.46 19.95 -17.27
CA MET A 118 7.52 20.11 -18.27
C MET A 118 6.93 20.23 -19.68
N LYS A 119 6.01 19.34 -20.06
CA LYS A 119 5.29 19.42 -21.35
C LYS A 119 4.52 20.73 -21.50
N ARG A 120 3.81 21.17 -20.46
CA ARG A 120 3.10 22.47 -20.48
C ARG A 120 4.04 23.67 -20.61
N ARG A 121 5.25 23.62 -20.04
CA ARG A 121 6.28 24.66 -20.21
C ARG A 121 6.82 24.66 -21.64
N LEU A 122 7.14 23.49 -22.19
CA LEU A 122 7.60 23.34 -23.57
C LEU A 122 6.56 23.86 -24.58
N MET A 123 5.30 23.47 -24.43
CA MET A 123 4.20 23.94 -25.29
C MET A 123 4.05 25.46 -25.23
N ARG A 124 4.18 26.06 -24.04
CA ARG A 124 4.17 27.53 -23.88
C ARG A 124 5.37 28.17 -24.57
N ALA A 125 6.58 27.65 -24.36
CA ALA A 125 7.79 28.17 -24.99
C ALA A 125 7.71 28.08 -26.52
N ASN A 126 7.30 26.93 -27.06
CA ASN A 126 7.10 26.73 -28.50
C ASN A 126 6.04 27.68 -29.08
N ARG A 127 4.95 27.94 -28.35
CA ARG A 127 3.94 28.92 -28.77
C ARG A 127 4.53 30.34 -28.82
N TRP A 128 5.31 30.72 -27.82
CA TRP A 128 5.99 32.02 -27.77
C TRP A 128 7.02 32.19 -28.90
N THR A 129 7.81 31.16 -29.20
CA THR A 129 8.77 31.21 -30.31
C THR A 129 8.07 31.31 -31.67
N LEU A 130 6.97 30.58 -31.88
CA LEU A 130 6.13 30.70 -33.08
C LEU A 130 5.53 32.10 -33.25
N LEU A 131 5.00 32.68 -32.18
CA LEU A 131 4.46 34.05 -32.21
C LEU A 131 5.55 35.08 -32.55
N ARG A 132 6.76 34.92 -31.99
CA ARG A 132 7.90 35.81 -32.26
C ARG A 132 8.43 35.65 -33.69
N LEU A 133 8.51 34.44 -34.21
CA LEU A 133 8.87 34.20 -35.61
C LEU A 133 7.84 34.82 -36.56
N ARG A 134 6.54 34.69 -36.24
CA ARG A 134 5.46 35.31 -37.00
C ARG A 134 5.52 36.84 -36.99
N SER A 135 5.94 37.48 -35.89
CA SER A 135 6.12 38.94 -35.86
C SER A 135 7.38 39.43 -36.59
N VAL A 136 8.41 38.58 -36.75
CA VAL A 136 9.64 38.94 -37.48
C VAL A 136 9.48 38.74 -39.00
N PHE A 137 8.64 37.80 -39.44
CA PHE A 137 8.46 37.43 -40.85
C PHE A 137 7.24 38.07 -41.55
N VAL A 138 6.46 38.92 -40.86
CA VAL A 138 5.40 39.73 -41.49
C VAL A 138 5.89 41.18 -41.57
N PRO A 139 6.58 41.59 -42.64
CA PRO A 139 6.83 43.00 -42.89
C PRO A 139 5.54 43.63 -43.43
N LEU A 140 5.03 44.60 -42.68
CA LEU A 140 4.40 45.84 -43.15
C LEU A 140 3.71 45.77 -44.55
N ALA A 141 2.49 45.24 -44.61
CA ALA A 141 1.63 45.30 -45.80
C ALA A 141 0.42 46.24 -45.58
N GLU A 142 0.61 47.33 -44.84
CA GLU A 142 -0.40 48.38 -44.63
C GLU A 142 0.18 49.73 -45.09
N GLY A 143 0.09 50.01 -46.39
CA GLY A 143 0.63 51.27 -46.93
C GLY A 143 0.51 51.49 -48.44
N ALA A 144 -0.45 50.88 -49.13
CA ALA A 144 -0.67 51.13 -50.57
C ALA A 144 -2.14 50.98 -50.97
N ARG A 145 -2.99 51.94 -50.59
CA ARG A 145 -4.32 52.17 -51.18
C ARG A 145 -4.72 53.63 -50.99
N GLU A 146 -4.25 54.49 -51.87
CA GLU A 146 -4.88 55.78 -52.22
C GLU A 146 -4.18 56.31 -53.49
N LEU A 147 -4.75 55.98 -54.65
CA LEU A 147 -4.82 56.78 -55.88
C LEU A 147 -6.03 56.29 -56.67
#